data_AF-A0A2V8BWM8-F1
#
_entry.id   AF-A0A2V8BWM8-F1
#
_cell.length_a   1.000
_cell.length_b   1.000
_cell.length_c   1.000
_cell.angle_alpha   90.00
_cell.angle_beta   90.00
_cell.angle_gamma   90.00
#
_symmetry.space_group_name_H-M   'P 1'
#
loop_
_entity.id
_entity.type
_entity.pdbx_description
1 polymer ?
#
loop_
_entity_poly.entity_id
_entity_poly.type
_entity_poly.pdbx_seq_one_letter_code
_entity_poly.pdbx_strand_id
1 'polypeptide(L)' 'MKTFRETRALLDTLETQHPGADTELHYTTAFQLLVATILSAQSTDARVNMVTPALFKRYRDARALSKATTAA' A
#
# COMPACT_ATOMS: atom_id res chain seq x y z
N MET A 1 17.20 -17.34 16.99
CA MET A 1 15.77 -17.04 16.75
C MET A 1 15.18 -16.54 18.06
N LYS A 2 14.26 -15.58 18.04
CA LYS A 2 13.61 -15.09 19.28
C LYS A 2 12.65 -16.15 19.82
N THR A 3 12.53 -16.23 21.14
CA THR A 3 11.51 -17.04 21.83
C THR A 3 10.12 -16.40 21.69
N PHE A 4 9.07 -17.18 21.97
CA PHE A 4 7.69 -16.65 22.00
C PHE A 4 7.53 -15.47 22.97
N ARG A 5 8.17 -15.53 24.15
CA ARG A 5 8.12 -14.45 25.15
C ARG A 5 8.78 -13.17 24.65
N GLU A 6 9.95 -13.28 24.02
CA GLU A 6 10.67 -12.13 23.45
C GLU A 6 9.90 -11.52 22.27
N THR A 7 9.33 -12.35 21.39
CA THR A 7 8.51 -11.87 20.27
C THR A 7 7.27 -11.14 20.78
N ARG A 8 6.60 -11.66 21.81
CA ARG A 8 5.42 -11.00 22.39
C ARG A 8 5.75 -9.64 22.99
N ALA A 9 6.80 -9.57 23.82
CA ALA A 9 7.24 -8.31 24.42
C ALA A 9 7.62 -7.25 23.38
N LEU A 10 8.23 -7.69 22.25
CA LEU A 10 8.55 -6.81 21.13
C LEU A 10 7.28 -6.28 20.44
N LEU A 11 6.29 -7.13 20.19
CA LEU A 11 5.02 -6.70 19.59
C LEU A 11 4.26 -5.72 20.49
N ASP A 12 4.18 -6.00 21.80
CA ASP A 12 3.52 -5.10 22.76
C ASP A 12 4.21 -3.72 22.82
N THR A 13 5.54 -3.69 22.68
CA THR A 13 6.33 -2.44 22.60
C THR A 13 6.03 -1.67 21.31
N LEU A 14 6.00 -2.35 20.16
CA LEU A 14 5.70 -1.73 18.87
C LEU A 14 4.28 -1.15 18.84
N GLU A 15 3.30 -1.87 19.38
CA GLU A 15 1.91 -1.41 19.47
C GLU A 15 1.78 -0.16 20.35
N THR A 16 2.56 -0.08 21.44
CA THR A 16 2.60 1.11 22.30
C THR A 16 3.30 2.31 21.62
N GLN A 17 4.37 2.07 20.86
CA GLN A 17 5.13 3.13 20.18
C GLN A 17 4.44 3.66 18.93
N HIS A 18 3.69 2.80 18.23
CA HIS A 18 3.01 3.11 16.97
C HIS A 18 1.51 2.77 17.09
N PRO A 19 0.76 3.46 17.96
CA PRO A 19 -0.65 3.18 18.17
C PRO A 19 -1.44 3.43 16.89
N GLY A 20 -2.24 2.45 16.45
CA GLY A 20 -3.09 2.56 15.27
C GLY A 20 -2.33 2.63 13.94
N ALA A 21 -1.11 2.07 13.86
CA ALA A 21 -0.38 1.97 12.61
C ALA A 21 -1.20 1.26 11.51
N ASP A 22 -1.24 1.87 10.33
CA ASP A 22 -1.91 1.38 9.12
C ASP A 22 -1.02 1.67 7.90
N THR A 23 -1.44 1.26 6.71
CA THR A 23 -0.73 1.59 5.46
C THR A 23 -0.69 3.10 5.21
N GLU A 24 0.44 3.61 4.69
CA GLU A 24 0.56 5.00 4.27
C GLU A 24 0.07 5.23 2.82
N LEU A 25 -0.35 4.17 2.12
CA LEU A 25 -0.88 4.27 0.76
C LEU A 25 -2.24 4.98 0.76
N HIS A 26 -2.40 5.96 -0.13
CA HIS A 26 -3.67 6.67 -0.28
C HIS A 26 -4.61 5.91 -1.23
N TYR A 27 -5.76 5.48 -0.72
CA TYR A 27 -6.79 4.79 -1.50
C TYR A 27 -8.19 5.06 -0.95
N THR A 28 -9.21 4.80 -1.78
CA THR A 28 -10.63 4.91 -1.43
C THR A 28 -11.41 3.62 -1.67
N THR A 29 -10.81 2.64 -2.34
CA THR A 29 -11.43 1.36 -2.69
C THR A 29 -10.42 0.23 -2.61
N ALA A 30 -10.90 -1.01 -2.44
CA ALA A 30 -10.05 -2.20 -2.45
C ALA A 30 -9.24 -2.36 -3.74
N PHE A 31 -9.79 -1.95 -4.89
CA PHE A 31 -9.07 -1.95 -6.17
C PHE A 31 -7.88 -0.99 -6.16
N GLN A 32 -8.08 0.23 -5.66
CA GLN A 32 -7.01 1.22 -5.56
C GLN A 32 -5.90 0.73 -4.62
N LEU A 33 -6.26 0.14 -3.47
CA LEU A 33 -5.27 -0.43 -2.55
C LEU A 33 -4.48 -1.57 -3.23
N LEU A 34 -5.15 -2.50 -3.91
CA LEU A 34 -4.48 -3.58 -4.63
C LEU A 34 -3.46 -3.05 -5.65
N VAL A 35 -3.85 -2.06 -6.46
CA VAL A 35 -2.94 -1.47 -7.46
C VAL A 35 -1.81 -0.69 -6.79
N ALA A 36 -2.09 0.08 -5.75
CA ALA A 36 -1.06 0.82 -5.00
C ALA A 36 -0.04 -0.14 -4.36
N THR A 37 -0.49 -1.25 -3.78
CA THR A 37 0.38 -2.30 -3.22
C THR A 37 1.29 -2.91 -4.29
N ILE A 38 0.78 -3.19 -5.49
CA ILE A 38 1.59 -3.70 -6.61
C ILE A 38 2.67 -2.68 -7.00
N LEU A 39 2.30 -1.39 -7.10
CA LEU A 39 3.24 -0.31 -7.45
C LEU A 39 4.27 -0.01 -6.36
N SER A 40 4.00 -0.42 -5.12
CA SER A 40 4.90 -0.22 -3.98
C SER A 40 6.10 -1.15 -4.01
N ALA A 41 6.05 -2.23 -4.80
CA ALA A 41 7.18 -3.13 -4.98
C ALA A 41 8.42 -2.34 -5.45
N GLN A 42 9.48 -2.36 -4.63
CA GLN A 42 10.74 -1.65 -4.88
C GLN A 42 10.58 -0.13 -5.07
N SER A 43 9.55 0.45 -4.44
CA SER A 43 9.26 1.89 -4.44
C SER A 43 8.99 2.37 -3.00
N THR A 44 8.63 3.64 -2.85
CA THR A 44 8.20 4.21 -1.56
C THR A 44 6.74 4.62 -1.62
N ASP A 45 6.02 4.53 -0.50
CA ASP A 45 4.62 4.95 -0.40
C ASP A 45 4.43 6.40 -0.85
N ALA A 46 5.38 7.29 -0.49
CA ALA A 46 5.42 8.66 -0.98
C ALA A 46 5.45 8.75 -2.53
N ARG A 47 6.26 7.92 -3.20
CA ARG A 47 6.32 7.88 -4.67
C ARG A 47 5.04 7.34 -5.28
N VAL A 48 4.46 6.30 -4.67
CA VAL A 48 3.18 5.73 -5.11
C VAL A 48 2.05 6.74 -4.95
N ASN A 49 1.98 7.45 -3.83
CA ASN A 49 0.99 8.48 -3.54
C ASN A 49 1.11 9.71 -4.46
N MET A 50 2.30 9.99 -5.02
CA MET A 50 2.47 11.03 -6.04
C MET A 50 1.86 10.63 -7.39
N VAL A 51 1.92 9.36 -7.79
CA VAL A 51 1.52 8.92 -9.14
C VAL A 51 0.08 8.40 -9.21
N THR A 52 -0.41 7.82 -8.12
CA THR A 52 -1.72 7.16 -8.07
C THR A 52 -2.92 8.09 -8.28
N PRO A 53 -2.94 9.39 -7.89
CA PRO A 53 -4.09 10.26 -8.15
C PRO A 53 -4.41 10.40 -9.65
N ALA A 54 -3.37 10.58 -10.48
CA ALA A 54 -3.54 10.68 -11.93
C ALA A 54 -3.93 9.31 -12.53
N LEU A 55 -3.32 8.23 -12.04
CA LEU A 55 -3.61 6.86 -12.48
C LEU A 55 -5.07 6.49 -12.19
N PHE A 56 -5.55 6.72 -10.96
CA PHE A 56 -6.91 6.37 -10.54
C PHE A 56 -7.97 7.27 -11.14
N LYS A 57 -7.65 8.53 -11.45
CA LYS A 57 -8.53 9.39 -12.24
C LYS A 57 -8.74 8.83 -13.65
N ARG A 58 -7.67 8.31 -14.27
CA ARG A 58 -7.71 7.74 -15.63
C ARG A 58 -8.32 6.33 -15.66
N TYR A 59 -7.99 5.51 -14.67
CA TYR A 59 -8.40 4.11 -14.56
C TYR A 59 -9.09 3.89 -13.20
N ARG A 60 -10.39 4.22 -13.15
CA ARG A 60 -11.17 4.25 -11.91
C ARG A 60 -11.45 2.87 -11.32
N ASP A 61 -11.45 1.83 -12.16
CA ASP A 61 -11.72 0.45 -11.79
C ASP A 61 -10.88 -0.53 -12.64
N ALA A 62 -10.99 -1.81 -12.30
CA ALA A 62 -10.28 -2.89 -12.99
C ALA A 62 -10.62 -2.99 -14.49
N ARG A 63 -11.87 -2.69 -14.87
CA ARG A 63 -12.33 -2.76 -16.28
C ARG A 63 -11.76 -1.63 -17.12
N ALA A 64 -11.59 -0.45 -16.54
CA ALA A 64 -10.93 0.67 -17.19
C ALA A 64 -9.43 0.39 -17.36
N LEU A 65 -8.77 -0.11 -16.31
CA LEU A 65 -7.35 -0.43 -16.35
C LEU A 65 -7.04 -1.57 -17.33
N SER A 66 -7.92 -2.58 -17.45
CA SER A 66 -7.70 -3.72 -18.38
C SER A 66 -7.71 -3.32 -19.85
N LYS A 67 -8.17 -2.11 -20.18
CA LYS A 67 -8.17 -1.55 -21.55
C LYS A 67 -6.95 -0.66 -21.81
N ALA A 68 -6.09 -0.46 -20.82
CA ALA A 68 -4.87 0.31 -20.99
C ALA A 68 -3.94 -0.41 -21.96
N THR A 69 -3.38 0.34 -22.90
CA THR A 69 -2.24 -0.13 -23.70
C THR A 69 -0.97 0.31 -22.99
N THR A 70 0.04 -0.56 -22.99
CA THR A 70 1.38 -0.17 -22.58
C THR A 70 1.93 0.87 -23.57
N ALA A 71 2.82 1.74 -23.10
CA ALA A 71 3.66 2.48 -24.04
C ALA A 71 4.47 1.44 -24.83
N ALA A 72 4.53 1.63 -26.16
CA ALA A 72 5.39 0.84 -27.03
C ALA A 72 6.87 1.09 -26.70
#